data_AF-A0A7C4W7H2-F1
#
_entry.id   AF-A0A7C4W7H2-F1
#
_cell.length_a   1.000
_cell.length_b   1.000
_cell.length_c   1.000
_cell.angle_alpha   90.00
_cell.angle_beta   90.00
_cell.angle_gamma   90.00
#
_symmetry.space_group_name_H-M   'P 1'
#
loop_
_entity.id
_entity.type
_entity.pdbx_description
1 polymer ?
#
loop_
_entity_poly.entity_id
_entity_poly.type
_entity_poly.pdbx_seq_one_letter_code
_entity_poly.pdbx_strand_id
1 'polypeptide(L)'
;MSVNRYRPHLVVVMEDDSYRQLVNGAKLYARFSHNHIDARKLLGGWTKVLDGIDEEGELLKELRRFTHMHLLLLIDFDNQYDRRYEIFRERCQKADCYNRSFLLGIDHDQAEDLKHTQRNSFESLGKELVEGCLDPECPNSAWNEEHLRCNQTEIERMKKAGLFEWLFLA
;
A
#
# COMPACT_ATOMS: atom_id res chain seq x y z
N MET A 1 -3.72 -10.63 -17.09
CA MET A 1 -4.75 -11.54 -16.53
C MET A 1 -5.61 -10.73 -15.57
N SER A 2 -6.92 -10.98 -15.50
CA SER A 2 -7.79 -10.29 -14.55
C SER A 2 -7.69 -10.95 -13.17
N VAL A 3 -7.69 -10.16 -12.11
CA VAL A 3 -7.64 -10.64 -10.71
C VAL A 3 -8.92 -11.39 -10.37
N ASN A 4 -8.79 -12.57 -9.75
CA ASN A 4 -9.96 -13.30 -9.27
C ASN A 4 -10.51 -12.66 -7.98
N ARG A 5 -11.54 -11.83 -8.12
CA ARG A 5 -12.13 -11.05 -7.02
C ARG A 5 -12.90 -11.87 -5.98
N TYR A 6 -13.07 -13.18 -6.19
CA TYR A 6 -13.70 -14.08 -5.22
C TYR A 6 -12.70 -14.75 -4.27
N ARG A 7 -11.40 -14.61 -4.53
CA ARG A 7 -10.32 -15.05 -3.63
C ARG A 7 -9.76 -13.85 -2.84
N PRO A 8 -8.97 -14.09 -1.78
CA PRO A 8 -8.20 -13.02 -1.15
C PRO A 8 -7.43 -12.23 -2.21
N HIS A 9 -7.64 -10.92 -2.25
CA HIS A 9 -6.98 -10.04 -3.20
C HIS A 9 -6.77 -8.66 -2.61
N LEU A 10 -5.74 -7.97 -3.09
CA LEU A 10 -5.35 -6.63 -2.73
C LEU A 10 -5.71 -5.68 -3.87
N VAL A 11 -6.59 -4.72 -3.60
CA VAL A 11 -6.78 -3.57 -4.50
C VAL A 11 -5.82 -2.48 -4.06
N VAL A 12 -5.04 -1.96 -5.01
CA VAL A 12 -4.09 -0.88 -4.74
C VAL A 12 -4.54 0.38 -5.46
N VAL A 13 -4.76 1.46 -4.70
CA VAL A 13 -5.05 2.79 -5.23
C VAL A 13 -3.89 3.73 -4.91
N MET A 14 -3.54 4.55 -5.88
CA MET A 14 -2.30 5.32 -5.87
C MET A 14 -2.58 6.77 -6.23
N GLU A 15 -1.86 7.67 -5.57
CA GLU A 15 -1.91 9.10 -5.85
C GLU A 15 -1.31 9.43 -7.23
N ASP A 16 -0.07 8.99 -7.50
CA ASP A 16 0.76 9.47 -8.60
C ASP A 16 1.54 8.37 -9.36
N ASP A 17 2.35 8.79 -10.33
CA ASP A 17 3.17 7.90 -11.15
C ASP A 17 4.29 7.21 -10.35
N SER A 18 4.85 7.89 -9.35
CA SER A 18 5.94 7.39 -8.51
C SER A 18 5.48 6.14 -7.75
N TYR A 19 4.29 6.18 -7.15
CA TYR A 19 3.70 5.01 -6.48
C TYR A 19 3.37 3.88 -7.47
N ARG A 20 3.01 4.20 -8.72
CA ARG A 20 2.84 3.17 -9.76
C ARG A 20 4.15 2.45 -10.07
N GLN A 21 5.25 3.18 -10.16
CA GLN A 21 6.57 2.58 -10.37
C GLN A 21 6.97 1.69 -9.18
N LEU A 22 6.68 2.13 -7.95
CA LEU A 22 6.89 1.34 -6.73
C LEU A 22 6.09 0.03 -6.78
N VAL A 23 4.80 0.08 -7.12
CA VAL A 23 3.96 -1.12 -7.25
C VAL A 23 4.43 -2.04 -8.37
N ASN A 24 4.89 -1.49 -9.50
CA ASN A 24 5.46 -2.28 -10.58
C ASN A 24 6.76 -2.97 -10.14
N GLY A 25 7.60 -2.27 -9.40
CA GLY A 25 8.80 -2.81 -8.77
C GLY A 25 8.51 -3.97 -7.84
N ALA A 26 7.54 -3.78 -6.94
CA ALA A 26 7.10 -4.83 -6.02
C ALA A 26 6.63 -6.10 -6.77
N LYS A 27 5.98 -5.93 -7.92
CA LYS A 27 5.59 -7.05 -8.79
C LYS A 27 6.76 -7.81 -9.39
N LEU A 28 7.94 -7.21 -9.53
CA LEU A 28 9.12 -7.93 -10.03
C LEU A 28 9.65 -8.99 -9.04
N TYR A 29 9.22 -8.96 -7.77
CA TYR A 29 9.62 -9.98 -6.81
C TYR A 29 8.95 -11.32 -7.12
N ALA A 30 9.76 -12.36 -7.32
CA ALA A 30 9.30 -13.64 -7.87
C ALA A 30 8.21 -14.32 -7.01
N ARG A 31 8.25 -14.12 -5.69
CA ARG A 31 7.26 -14.68 -4.76
C ARG A 31 5.99 -13.83 -4.67
N PHE A 32 5.92 -12.69 -5.33
CA PHE A 32 4.78 -11.77 -5.28
C PHE A 32 3.67 -12.21 -6.23
N SER A 33 2.49 -12.47 -5.68
CA SER A 33 1.41 -13.09 -6.44
C SER A 33 0.65 -12.06 -7.28
N HIS A 34 1.03 -11.97 -8.55
CA HIS A 34 0.46 -11.02 -9.51
C HIS A 34 -1.06 -11.17 -9.69
N ASN A 35 -1.59 -12.37 -9.54
CA ASN A 35 -3.01 -12.68 -9.75
C ASN A 35 -3.91 -12.23 -8.60
N HIS A 36 -3.34 -11.82 -7.47
CA HIS A 36 -4.07 -11.33 -6.31
C HIS A 36 -4.01 -9.81 -6.16
N ILE A 37 -3.43 -9.07 -7.13
CA ILE A 37 -3.22 -7.62 -7.01
C ILE A 37 -3.89 -6.86 -8.14
N ASP A 38 -4.90 -6.06 -7.78
CA ASP A 38 -5.61 -5.16 -8.70
C ASP A 38 -5.11 -3.74 -8.49
N ALA A 39 -4.07 -3.34 -9.23
CA ALA A 39 -3.54 -1.98 -9.21
C ALA A 39 -4.43 -1.07 -10.09
N ARG A 40 -5.11 -0.10 -9.47
CA ARG A 40 -6.06 0.78 -10.13
C ARG A 40 -5.39 1.98 -10.80
N LYS A 41 -6.20 2.74 -11.55
CA LYS A 41 -5.75 3.99 -12.19
C LYS A 41 -5.36 5.01 -11.12
N LEU A 42 -4.43 5.88 -11.49
CA LEU A 42 -3.99 7.01 -10.68
C LEU A 42 -5.15 7.96 -10.42
N LEU A 43 -5.27 8.43 -9.18
CA LEU A 43 -6.35 9.32 -8.76
C LEU A 43 -5.94 10.80 -8.79
N GLY A 44 -4.63 11.11 -8.78
CA GLY A 44 -4.12 12.48 -8.91
C GLY A 44 -4.47 13.34 -7.69
N GLY A 45 -4.14 12.82 -6.50
CA GLY A 45 -4.27 13.50 -5.21
C GLY A 45 -4.71 12.56 -4.09
N TRP A 46 -4.08 12.67 -2.90
CA TRP A 46 -4.40 11.85 -1.73
C TRP A 46 -5.87 12.00 -1.26
N THR A 47 -6.48 13.17 -1.39
CA THR A 47 -7.89 13.35 -1.01
C THR A 47 -8.80 12.45 -1.84
N LYS A 48 -8.56 12.37 -3.16
CA LYS A 48 -9.33 11.48 -4.04
C LYS A 48 -9.09 10.01 -3.76
N VAL A 49 -7.88 9.67 -3.31
CA VAL A 49 -7.54 8.32 -2.83
C VAL A 49 -8.42 7.96 -1.62
N LEU A 50 -8.58 8.89 -0.67
CA LEU A 50 -9.46 8.69 0.49
C LEU A 50 -10.95 8.80 0.17
N ASP A 51 -11.37 9.60 -0.82
CA ASP A 51 -12.79 9.70 -1.19
C ASP A 51 -13.36 8.36 -1.69
N GLY A 52 -12.49 7.47 -2.18
CA GLY A 52 -12.89 6.11 -2.56
C GLY A 52 -13.38 5.26 -1.37
N ILE A 53 -12.95 5.55 -0.14
CA ILE A 53 -13.36 4.83 1.08
C ILE A 53 -14.51 5.49 1.84
N ASP A 54 -15.02 6.62 1.36
CA ASP A 54 -16.21 7.26 1.93
C ASP A 54 -17.47 6.44 1.62
N GLU A 55 -18.58 6.75 2.30
CA GLU A 55 -19.85 5.99 2.22
C GLU A 55 -20.38 5.82 0.78
N GLU A 56 -20.19 6.84 -0.06
CA GLU A 56 -20.61 6.85 -1.46
C GLU A 56 -19.52 6.35 -2.43
N GLY A 57 -18.32 6.13 -1.92
CA GLY A 57 -17.13 5.75 -2.69
C GLY A 57 -17.22 4.34 -3.27
N GLU A 58 -16.70 4.18 -4.49
CA GLU A 58 -16.74 2.89 -5.19
C GLU A 58 -15.85 1.82 -4.53
N LEU A 59 -14.73 2.20 -3.90
CA LEU A 59 -13.86 1.24 -3.20
C LEU A 59 -14.57 0.66 -1.99
N LEU A 60 -15.31 1.47 -1.23
CA LEU A 60 -16.09 0.97 -0.10
C LEU A 60 -17.21 0.04 -0.54
N LYS A 61 -17.92 0.36 -1.63
CA LYS A 61 -18.95 -0.51 -2.20
C LYS A 61 -18.36 -1.86 -2.64
N GLU A 62 -17.21 -1.84 -3.31
CA GLU A 62 -16.49 -3.06 -3.68
C GLU A 62 -16.04 -3.85 -2.43
N LEU A 63 -15.47 -3.18 -1.43
CA LEU A 63 -15.00 -3.81 -0.20
C LEU A 63 -16.13 -4.46 0.62
N ARG A 64 -17.33 -3.86 0.59
CA ARG A 64 -18.55 -4.45 1.18
C ARG A 64 -19.05 -5.65 0.37
N ARG A 65 -18.97 -5.57 -0.95
CA ARG A 65 -19.38 -6.65 -1.86
C ARG A 65 -18.45 -7.87 -1.82
N PHE A 66 -17.14 -7.62 -1.73
CA PHE A 66 -16.10 -8.66 -1.75
C PHE A 66 -15.46 -8.76 -0.37
N THR A 67 -15.92 -9.71 0.45
CA THR A 67 -15.49 -9.85 1.84
C THR A 67 -13.99 -10.16 1.99
N HIS A 68 -13.40 -10.85 1.03
CA HIS A 68 -11.97 -11.19 0.99
C HIS A 68 -11.08 -10.10 0.36
N MET A 69 -11.66 -8.99 -0.08
CA MET A 69 -10.92 -7.84 -0.60
C MET A 69 -10.22 -7.12 0.53
N HIS A 70 -8.96 -6.76 0.30
CA HIS A 70 -8.19 -5.82 1.09
C HIS A 70 -7.86 -4.61 0.24
N LEU A 71 -7.76 -3.46 0.87
CA LEU A 71 -7.46 -2.19 0.21
C LEU A 71 -6.13 -1.64 0.71
N LEU A 72 -5.24 -1.30 -0.21
CA LEU A 72 -4.00 -0.58 0.06
C LEU A 72 -4.05 0.77 -0.65
N LEU A 73 -3.97 1.83 0.13
CA LEU A 73 -3.93 3.20 -0.32
C LEU A 73 -2.47 3.67 -0.25
N LEU A 74 -1.94 4.18 -1.35
CA LEU A 74 -0.60 4.72 -1.47
C LEU A 74 -0.68 6.24 -1.72
N ILE A 75 -0.21 7.03 -0.75
CA ILE A 75 -0.24 8.50 -0.81
C ILE A 75 1.10 9.09 -0.38
N ASP A 76 1.38 10.31 -0.81
CA ASP A 76 2.41 11.13 -0.17
C ASP A 76 1.89 11.67 1.18
N PHE A 77 2.75 11.79 2.17
CA PHE A 77 2.42 12.42 3.45
C PHE A 77 2.81 13.89 3.51
N ASP A 78 3.75 14.38 2.70
CA ASP A 78 4.24 15.77 2.71
C ASP A 78 4.55 16.31 4.13
N ASN A 79 5.25 15.54 4.98
CA ASN A 79 5.53 15.86 6.38
C ASN A 79 4.25 16.07 7.25
N GLN A 80 3.11 15.54 6.81
CA GLN A 80 1.82 15.63 7.49
C GLN A 80 1.24 14.24 7.80
N TYR A 81 2.12 13.26 8.08
CA TYR A 81 1.73 11.88 8.39
C TYR A 81 0.60 11.82 9.42
N ASP A 82 0.79 12.40 10.61
CA ASP A 82 -0.20 12.32 11.70
C ASP A 82 -1.57 12.84 11.26
N ARG A 83 -1.58 13.97 10.54
CA ARG A 83 -2.81 14.60 10.05
C ARG A 83 -3.52 13.75 9.00
N ARG A 84 -2.80 13.27 7.98
CA ARG A 84 -3.41 12.48 6.88
C ARG A 84 -3.82 11.09 7.35
N TYR A 85 -3.02 10.48 8.22
CA TYR A 85 -3.32 9.19 8.82
C TYR A 85 -4.56 9.25 9.72
N GLU A 86 -4.71 10.31 10.53
CA GLU A 86 -5.91 10.46 11.37
C GLU A 86 -7.17 10.62 10.50
N ILE A 87 -7.12 11.40 9.41
CA ILE A 87 -8.25 11.51 8.46
C ILE A 87 -8.61 10.15 7.86
N PHE A 88 -7.61 9.37 7.44
CA PHE A 88 -7.82 8.01 6.94
C PHE A 88 -8.48 7.13 8.00
N ARG A 89 -7.97 7.16 9.23
CA ARG A 89 -8.48 6.38 10.34
C ARG A 89 -9.93 6.72 10.66
N GLU A 90 -10.26 8.00 10.78
CA GLU A 90 -11.63 8.48 11.03
C GLU A 90 -12.60 8.03 9.94
N ARG A 91 -12.22 8.20 8.66
CA ARG A 91 -13.04 7.75 7.52
C ARG A 91 -13.26 6.23 7.55
N CYS A 92 -12.20 5.47 7.81
CA CYS A 92 -12.28 4.02 7.92
C CYS A 92 -13.14 3.53 9.10
N GLN A 93 -13.07 4.22 10.24
CA GLN A 93 -13.90 3.90 11.41
C GLN A 93 -15.37 4.18 11.13
N LYS A 94 -15.68 5.33 10.51
CA LYS A 94 -17.05 5.68 10.11
C LYS A 94 -17.64 4.65 9.13
N ALA A 95 -16.82 4.17 8.20
CA ALA A 95 -17.23 3.23 7.17
C ALA A 95 -17.19 1.74 7.60
N ASP A 96 -16.68 1.44 8.79
CA ASP A 96 -16.37 0.09 9.32
C ASP A 96 -15.49 -0.74 8.37
N CYS A 97 -14.44 -0.12 7.83
CA CYS A 97 -13.53 -0.75 6.89
C CYS A 97 -12.07 -0.81 7.35
N TYR A 98 -11.76 -0.27 8.53
CA TYR A 98 -10.39 -0.15 9.04
C TYR A 98 -9.63 -1.48 8.99
N ASN A 99 -10.23 -2.59 9.45
CA ASN A 99 -9.55 -3.88 9.51
C ASN A 99 -9.08 -4.45 8.15
N ARG A 100 -9.62 -3.94 7.03
CA ARG A 100 -9.29 -4.42 5.68
C ARG A 100 -8.67 -3.33 4.79
N SER A 101 -8.47 -2.13 5.33
CA SER A 101 -7.91 -0.98 4.63
C SER A 101 -6.60 -0.56 5.29
N PHE A 102 -5.59 -0.29 4.47
CA PHE A 102 -4.25 0.07 4.92
C PHE A 102 -3.75 1.30 4.15
N LEU A 103 -3.02 2.17 4.83
CA LEU A 103 -2.45 3.37 4.23
C LEU A 103 -0.93 3.33 4.32
N LEU A 104 -0.24 3.28 3.19
CA LEU A 104 1.21 3.43 3.16
C LEU A 104 1.58 4.69 2.37
N GLY A 105 2.73 5.25 2.68
CA GLY A 105 3.20 6.46 2.02
C GLY A 105 4.63 6.80 2.36
N ILE A 106 5.16 7.79 1.68
CA ILE A 106 6.49 8.34 1.97
C ILE A 106 6.28 9.63 2.75
N ASP A 107 6.99 9.80 3.86
CA ASP A 107 6.92 11.00 4.71
C ASP A 107 8.28 11.69 4.74
N HIS A 108 8.56 12.58 3.77
CA HIS A 108 9.51 13.70 3.87
C HIS A 108 9.54 14.57 2.60
N ASP A 109 10.17 15.76 2.70
CA ASP A 109 10.23 16.85 1.70
C ASP A 109 10.94 16.48 0.38
N GLN A 110 11.54 15.30 0.28
CA GLN A 110 12.47 14.93 -0.79
C GLN A 110 12.28 13.45 -1.19
N ALA A 111 11.23 13.17 -1.96
CA ALA A 111 11.19 11.97 -2.81
C ALA A 111 12.42 11.90 -3.76
N GLU A 112 13.12 13.01 -3.97
CA GLU A 112 14.42 13.10 -4.68
C GLU A 112 15.61 12.58 -3.85
N ASP A 113 15.59 12.68 -2.51
CA ASP A 113 16.66 12.13 -1.65
C ASP A 113 16.64 10.59 -1.64
N LEU A 114 15.45 9.96 -1.76
CA LEU A 114 15.33 8.52 -1.97
C LEU A 114 16.00 8.05 -3.28
N LYS A 115 15.99 8.90 -4.33
CA LYS A 115 16.72 8.62 -5.59
C LYS A 115 18.23 8.81 -5.39
N HIS A 116 18.64 9.77 -4.58
CA HIS A 116 20.06 10.04 -4.28
C HIS A 116 20.69 9.00 -3.34
N THR A 117 19.91 8.33 -2.51
CA THR A 117 20.39 7.40 -1.46
C THR A 117 20.64 5.97 -1.99
N GLN A 118 21.22 5.81 -3.19
CA GLN A 118 21.64 4.54 -3.81
C GLN A 118 20.55 3.67 -4.48
N ARG A 119 19.31 4.14 -4.63
CA ARG A 119 18.26 3.40 -5.35
C ARG A 119 17.91 4.10 -6.65
N ASN A 120 18.44 3.57 -7.76
CA ASN A 120 18.38 4.20 -9.10
C ASN A 120 16.95 4.48 -9.63
N SER A 121 15.89 3.90 -9.02
CA SER A 121 14.49 4.15 -9.40
C SER A 121 13.49 3.74 -8.31
N PHE A 122 12.27 4.30 -8.35
CA PHE A 122 11.14 3.85 -7.52
C PHE A 122 10.75 2.39 -7.76
N GLU A 123 10.97 1.89 -8.98
CA GLU A 123 10.78 0.48 -9.30
C GLU A 123 11.79 -0.42 -8.57
N SER A 124 13.05 0.00 -8.49
CA SER A 124 14.08 -0.74 -7.73
C SER A 124 13.75 -0.74 -6.23
N LEU A 125 13.36 0.43 -5.71
CA LEU A 125 12.87 0.58 -4.33
C LEU A 125 11.67 -0.33 -4.06
N GLY A 126 10.66 -0.34 -4.94
CA GLY A 126 9.48 -1.18 -4.79
C GLY A 126 9.79 -2.68 -4.70
N LYS A 127 10.73 -3.15 -5.53
CA LYS A 127 11.21 -4.54 -5.46
C LYS A 127 11.92 -4.82 -4.13
N GLU A 128 12.83 -3.93 -3.75
CA GLU A 128 13.59 -4.09 -2.52
C GLU A 128 12.67 -4.11 -1.30
N LEU A 129 11.65 -3.24 -1.24
CA LEU A 129 10.69 -3.17 -0.12
C LEU A 129 9.97 -4.47 0.16
N VAL A 130 9.67 -5.25 -0.88
CA VAL A 130 9.03 -6.56 -0.74
C VAL A 130 10.03 -7.70 -0.58
N GLU A 131 11.26 -7.54 -1.05
CA GLU A 131 12.36 -8.46 -0.74
C GLU A 131 12.64 -8.42 0.76
N GLY A 132 12.73 -9.59 1.42
CA GLY A 132 12.93 -9.67 2.87
C GLY A 132 11.70 -9.36 3.75
N CYS A 133 10.53 -9.00 3.18
CA CYS A 133 9.30 -8.81 3.98
C CYS A 133 8.81 -10.08 4.70
N LEU A 134 9.18 -11.24 4.15
CA LEU A 134 8.82 -12.57 4.64
C LEU A 134 9.81 -13.16 5.64
N ASP A 135 11.01 -12.59 5.76
CA ASP A 135 12.04 -13.13 6.62
C ASP A 135 11.78 -12.68 8.07
N PRO A 136 11.42 -13.60 8.98
CA PRO A 136 11.18 -13.25 10.39
C PRO A 136 12.48 -12.90 11.11
N GLU A 137 13.63 -13.39 10.62
CA GLU A 137 14.95 -13.25 11.22
C GLU A 137 15.68 -12.02 10.67
N CYS A 138 15.42 -11.66 9.41
CA CYS A 138 16.02 -10.52 8.74
C CYS A 138 14.96 -9.57 8.15
N PRO A 139 14.24 -8.81 9.00
CA PRO A 139 13.25 -7.85 8.52
C PRO A 139 13.94 -6.84 7.60
N ASN A 140 13.32 -6.60 6.45
CA ASN A 140 13.87 -5.70 5.44
C ASN A 140 14.17 -4.31 6.01
N SER A 141 15.46 -3.97 6.06
CA SER A 141 15.97 -2.72 6.62
C SER A 141 15.55 -1.48 5.83
N ALA A 142 15.09 -1.62 4.58
CA ALA A 142 14.53 -0.54 3.79
C ALA A 142 13.36 0.17 4.53
N TRP A 143 12.57 -0.58 5.31
CA TRP A 143 11.48 -0.02 6.11
C TRP A 143 11.94 0.72 7.37
N ASN A 144 13.23 0.67 7.70
CA ASN A 144 13.81 1.45 8.80
C ASN A 144 14.36 2.80 8.33
N GLU A 145 14.37 3.06 7.02
CA GLU A 145 14.71 4.38 6.49
C GLU A 145 13.73 5.43 7.00
N GLU A 146 14.24 6.63 7.29
CA GLU A 146 13.50 7.71 7.95
C GLU A 146 12.16 8.00 7.27
N HIS A 147 12.15 8.02 5.93
CA HIS A 147 11.00 8.35 5.09
C HIS A 147 9.93 7.25 5.02
N LEU A 148 10.26 6.03 5.43
CA LEU A 148 9.38 4.85 5.34
C LEU A 148 9.02 4.29 6.71
N ARG A 149 9.69 4.72 7.79
CA ARG A 149 9.48 4.25 9.16
C ARG A 149 8.04 4.46 9.64
N CYS A 150 7.36 5.50 9.15
CA CYS A 150 5.95 5.76 9.46
C CYS A 150 5.02 4.59 9.08
N ASN A 151 5.39 3.79 8.08
CA ASN A 151 4.61 2.65 7.58
C ASN A 151 4.64 1.40 8.45
N GLN A 152 5.54 1.31 9.45
CA GLN A 152 5.77 0.07 10.21
C GLN A 152 4.50 -0.44 10.88
N THR A 153 3.72 0.45 11.50
CA THR A 153 2.45 0.12 12.15
C THR A 153 1.46 -0.52 11.17
N GLU A 154 1.38 0.01 9.96
CA GLU A 154 0.47 -0.48 8.92
C GLU A 154 0.93 -1.82 8.34
N ILE A 155 2.24 -2.01 8.17
CA ILE A 155 2.80 -3.29 7.74
C ILE A 155 2.50 -4.39 8.77
N GLU A 156 2.64 -4.09 10.06
CA GLU A 156 2.23 -5.03 11.11
C GLU A 156 0.75 -5.36 11.06
N ARG A 157 -0.12 -4.36 10.80
CA ARG A 157 -1.55 -4.59 10.61
C ARG A 157 -1.83 -5.47 9.40
N MET A 158 -1.13 -5.26 8.28
CA MET A 158 -1.24 -6.10 7.08
C MET A 158 -0.83 -7.55 7.38
N LYS A 159 0.26 -7.76 8.14
CA LYS A 159 0.69 -9.08 8.58
C LYS A 159 -0.37 -9.75 9.47
N LYS A 160 -0.91 -9.04 10.48
CA LYS A 160 -1.97 -9.53 11.38
C LYS A 160 -3.27 -9.85 10.65
N ALA A 161 -3.57 -9.13 9.58
CA ALA A 161 -4.73 -9.39 8.71
C ALA A 161 -4.51 -10.56 7.73
N GLY A 162 -3.34 -11.22 7.75
CA GLY A 162 -3.05 -12.39 6.94
C GLY A 162 -2.72 -12.09 5.48
N LEU A 163 -2.46 -10.83 5.08
CA LEU A 163 -2.13 -10.49 3.68
C LEU A 163 -0.89 -11.26 3.21
N PHE A 164 0.10 -11.39 4.08
CA PHE A 164 1.40 -11.97 3.73
C PHE A 164 1.30 -13.48 3.45
N GLU A 165 0.26 -14.14 3.94
CA GLU A 165 0.02 -15.58 3.79
C GLU A 165 -0.40 -15.96 2.36
N TRP A 166 -0.80 -15.02 1.51
CA TRP A 166 -1.21 -15.32 0.13
C TRP A 166 -0.60 -14.36 -0.90
N LEU A 167 -0.22 -13.16 -0.47
CA LEU A 167 0.41 -12.17 -1.34
C LEU A 167 1.82 -12.59 -1.79
N PHE A 168 2.50 -13.40 -0.97
CA PHE A 168 3.89 -13.80 -1.19
C PHE A 168 4.10 -15.31 -1.42
N LEU A 169 3.04 -16.04 -1.78
CA LEU A 169 3.10 -17.48 -2.07
C LEU A 169 3.10 -17.79 -3.58
N ALA A 170 3.64 -16.89 -4.41
CA ALA A 170 3.64 -17.08 -5.87
C ALA A 170 4.45 -18.31 -6.33
#